data_AF-A0A2T5HAD4-F1
#
_entry.id   AF-A0A2T5HAD4-F1
#
_cell.length_a   1.000
_cell.length_b   1.000
_cell.length_c   1.000
_cell.angle_alpha   90.00
_cell.angle_beta   90.00
_cell.angle_gamma   90.00
#
_symmetry.space_group_name_H-M   'P 1'
#
loop_
_entity.id
_entity.type
_entity.pdbx_description
1 polymer ?
#
loop_
_entity_poly.entity_id
_entity_poly.type
_entity_poly.pdbx_seq_one_letter_code
_entity_poly.pdbx_strand_id
1 'polypeptide(L)'
;MKVTSSVGDEFETVDQIEASVKQSLLWAIMALDDVIDRLLEGEKAGKEVKPLIADLMRAKLAAVTERQKLDDEKRKRAELGEGEIDFDAARTEILDRLARLKARSRAE
;
A
#
# COMPACT_ATOMS: atom_id res chain seq x y z
N MET A 1 -33.56 0.51 11.24
CA MET A 1 -32.13 0.84 11.35
C MET A 1 -31.47 0.38 10.06
N LYS A 2 -31.10 1.30 9.17
CA LYS A 2 -30.50 0.96 7.87
C LYS A 2 -28.99 0.89 8.10
N VAL A 3 -28.44 -0.32 8.12
CA VAL A 3 -26.99 -0.53 8.21
C VAL A 3 -26.43 -0.23 6.82
N THR A 4 -25.90 0.98 6.65
CA THR A 4 -25.09 1.32 5.48
C THR A 4 -23.72 0.68 5.67
N SER A 5 -23.43 -0.32 4.85
CA SER A 5 -22.13 -0.97 4.77
C SER A 5 -21.07 0.07 4.38
N SER A 6 -20.36 0.60 5.38
CA SER A 6 -19.29 1.61 5.22
C SER A 6 -17.98 1.04 4.67
N VAL A 7 -17.91 -0.29 4.50
CA VAL A 7 -16.68 -0.98 4.13
C VAL A 7 -16.39 -0.87 2.62
N GLY A 8 -17.41 -0.58 1.80
CA GLY A 8 -17.29 -0.45 0.34
C GLY A 8 -16.69 0.88 -0.13
N ASP A 9 -17.07 2.00 0.51
CA ASP A 9 -16.64 3.35 0.11
C ASP A 9 -15.14 3.60 0.36
N GLU A 10 -14.56 2.92 1.36
CA GLU A 10 -13.13 3.04 1.68
C GLU A 10 -12.24 2.45 0.57
N PHE A 11 -12.68 1.39 -0.11
CA PHE A 11 -11.91 0.81 -1.22
C PHE A 11 -11.98 1.68 -2.48
N GLU A 12 -13.16 2.22 -2.80
CA GLU A 12 -13.31 3.12 -3.94
C GLU A 12 -12.51 4.41 -3.75
N THR A 13 -12.42 4.94 -2.53
CA THR A 13 -11.63 6.15 -2.23
C THR A 13 -10.13 5.90 -2.30
N VAL A 14 -9.64 4.75 -1.84
CA VAL A 14 -8.22 4.37 -1.95
C VAL A 14 -7.78 4.23 -3.40
N ASP A 15 -8.55 3.52 -4.23
CA ASP A 15 -8.21 3.32 -5.64
C ASP A 15 -8.24 4.66 -6.42
N GLN A 16 -9.19 5.55 -6.10
CA GLN A 16 -9.27 6.89 -6.68
C GLN A 16 -8.09 7.78 -6.26
N ILE A 17 -7.66 7.69 -5.00
CA ILE A 17 -6.50 8.46 -4.49
C ILE A 17 -5.20 7.94 -5.13
N GLU A 18 -5.01 6.63 -5.23
CA GLU A 18 -3.84 6.03 -5.88
C GLU A 18 -3.77 6.43 -7.37
N ALA A 19 -4.90 6.41 -8.08
CA ALA A 19 -4.99 6.86 -9.46
C ALA A 19 -4.63 8.35 -9.62
N SER A 20 -5.15 9.21 -8.73
CA SER A 20 -4.85 10.64 -8.72
C SER A 20 -3.36 10.94 -8.48
N VAL A 21 -2.74 10.23 -7.53
CA VAL A 21 -1.30 10.36 -7.24
C VAL A 21 -0.45 9.90 -8.43
N LYS A 22 -0.79 8.76 -9.05
CA LYS A 22 -0.09 8.26 -10.26
C LYS A 22 -0.19 9.25 -11.42
N GLN A 23 -1.38 9.82 -11.64
CA GLN A 23 -1.60 10.81 -12.68
C GLN A 23 -0.78 12.08 -12.43
N SER A 24 -0.75 12.56 -11.19
CA SER A 24 0.02 13.75 -10.79
C SER A 24 1.53 13.54 -10.96
N LEU A 25 2.02 12.35 -10.62
CA LEU A 25 3.42 11.97 -10.83
C LEU A 25 3.77 11.92 -12.33
N LEU A 26 2.91 11.32 -13.15
CA LEU A 26 3.10 11.24 -14.60
C LEU A 26 3.17 12.63 -15.23
N TRP A 27 2.28 13.53 -14.84
CA TRP A 27 2.28 14.91 -15.33
C TRP A 27 3.56 15.66 -14.96
N ALA A 28 4.03 15.51 -13.72
CA ALA A 28 5.28 16.13 -13.27
C ALA A 28 6.50 15.60 -14.04
N ILE A 29 6.53 14.30 -14.36
CA ILE A 29 7.59 13.70 -15.17
C ILE A 29 7.56 14.27 -16.59
N MET A 30 6.40 14.25 -17.25
CA MET A 30 6.26 14.78 -18.62
C MET A 30 6.65 16.25 -18.72
N ALA A 31 6.28 17.07 -17.74
CA ALA A 31 6.65 18.49 -17.71
C ALA A 31 8.16 18.71 -17.49
N LEU A 32 8.82 17.84 -16.72
CA LEU A 32 10.27 17.88 -16.56
C LEU A 32 10.99 17.46 -17.84
N ASP A 33 10.50 16.44 -18.53
CA ASP A 33 11.06 15.98 -19.81
C ASP A 33 10.98 17.10 -20.87
N ASP A 34 9.83 17.78 -21.00
CA ASP A 34 9.67 18.93 -21.91
C ASP A 34 10.68 20.06 -21.61
N VAL A 35 10.87 20.39 -20.32
CA VAL A 35 11.83 21.42 -19.93
C VAL A 35 13.27 20.98 -20.21
N ILE A 36 13.59 19.68 -20.08
CA ILE A 36 14.91 19.13 -20.44
C ILE A 36 15.14 19.27 -21.95
N ASP A 37 14.16 18.90 -22.78
CA ASP A 37 14.26 18.98 -24.23
C ASP A 37 14.46 20.44 -24.68
N ARG A 38 13.67 21.38 -24.15
CA ARG A 38 13.82 22.81 -24.41
C ARG A 38 15.18 23.36 -23.98
N LEU A 39 15.71 22.90 -22.85
CA LEU A 39 17.07 23.27 -22.40
C LEU A 39 18.15 22.72 -23.34
N LEU A 40 17.99 21.50 -23.86
CA LEU A 40 18.90 20.90 -24.84
C LEU A 40 18.89 21.65 -26.18
N GLU A 41 17.74 22.20 -26.56
CA GLU A 41 17.56 23.09 -27.71
C GLU A 41 18.13 24.51 -27.48
N GLY A 42 18.58 24.82 -26.27
CA GLY A 42 19.18 26.10 -25.91
C GLY A 42 18.19 27.17 -25.45
N GLU A 43 16.92 26.80 -25.20
CA GLU A 43 15.94 27.71 -24.60
C GLU A 43 16.28 28.01 -23.13
N LYS A 44 15.86 29.19 -22.65
CA LYS A 44 16.03 29.59 -21.25
C LYS A 44 14.88 29.12 -20.35
N ALA A 45 14.61 27.80 -20.33
CA ALA A 45 13.55 27.19 -19.52
C ALA A 45 13.95 26.85 -18.06
N GLY A 46 15.20 27.11 -17.66
CA GLY A 46 15.74 26.69 -16.35
C GLY A 46 15.02 27.23 -15.11
N LYS A 47 14.22 28.31 -15.25
CA LYS A 47 13.39 28.83 -14.15
C LYS A 47 12.17 27.95 -13.84
N GLU A 48 11.72 27.15 -14.81
CA GLU A 48 10.55 26.27 -14.72
C GLU A 48 10.88 24.96 -13.97
N VAL A 49 12.17 24.58 -13.91
CA VAL A 49 12.65 23.36 -13.27
C VAL A 49 12.33 23.32 -11.77
N LYS A 50 12.57 24.42 -11.04
CA LYS A 50 12.45 24.44 -9.57
C LYS A 50 11.00 24.22 -9.09
N PRO A 51 9.97 24.88 -9.68
CA PRO A 51 8.57 24.55 -9.42
C PRO A 51 8.22 23.09 -9.71
N LEU A 52 8.66 22.55 -10.85
CA LEU A 52 8.35 21.17 -11.24
C LEU A 52 8.97 20.13 -10.30
N ILE A 53 10.19 20.36 -9.82
CA ILE A 53 10.80 19.52 -8.78
C ILE A 53 9.99 19.60 -7.48
N ALA A 54 9.48 20.78 -7.12
CA ALA A 54 8.62 20.91 -5.93
C ALA A 54 7.31 20.13 -6.08
N ASP A 55 6.71 20.13 -7.27
CA ASP A 55 5.51 19.34 -7.59
C ASP A 55 5.79 17.84 -7.50
N LEU A 56 6.91 17.37 -8.07
CA LEU A 56 7.34 15.99 -7.96
C LEU A 56 7.55 15.56 -6.49
N MET A 57 8.18 16.42 -5.68
CA MET A 57 8.39 16.15 -4.26
C MET A 57 7.08 16.10 -3.48
N ARG A 58 6.10 16.95 -3.81
CA ARG A 58 4.75 16.91 -3.23
C ARG A 58 4.02 15.63 -3.62
N ALA A 59 4.06 15.24 -4.90
CA ALA A 59 3.45 14.00 -5.37
C ALA A 59 4.08 12.77 -4.72
N LYS A 60 5.42 12.73 -4.59
CA LYS A 60 6.14 11.68 -3.87
C LYS A 60 5.73 11.60 -2.40
N LEU A 61 5.66 12.74 -1.70
CA LEU A 61 5.26 12.76 -0.30
C LEU A 61 3.83 12.25 -0.14
N ALA A 62 2.90 12.69 -0.98
CA ALA A 62 1.53 12.20 -1.00
C ALA A 62 1.49 10.67 -1.22
N ALA A 63 2.24 10.14 -2.19
CA ALA A 63 2.32 8.69 -2.43
C ALA A 63 2.80 7.90 -1.19
N VAL A 64 3.83 8.40 -0.50
CA VAL A 64 4.35 7.77 0.72
C VAL A 64 3.33 7.84 1.86
N THR A 65 2.69 9.01 2.05
CA THR A 65 1.67 9.18 3.09
C THR A 65 0.47 8.29 2.86
N GLU A 66 -0.04 8.18 1.64
CA GLU A 66 -1.16 7.29 1.32
C GLU A 66 -0.76 5.82 1.48
N ARG A 67 0.46 5.44 1.08
CA ARG A 67 0.94 4.08 1.34
C ARG A 67 1.00 3.77 2.84
N GLN A 68 1.46 4.72 3.64
CA GLN A 68 1.51 4.57 5.10
C GLN A 68 0.10 4.44 5.71
N LYS A 69 -0.85 5.25 5.24
CA LYS A 69 -2.27 5.12 5.64
C LYS A 69 -2.81 3.74 5.28
N LEU A 70 -2.54 3.23 4.09
CA LEU A 70 -2.96 1.90 3.67
C LEU A 70 -2.34 0.79 4.51
N ASP A 71 -1.08 0.92 4.86
CA ASP A 71 -0.40 -0.05 5.71
C ASP A 71 -0.96 0.02 7.16
N ASP A 72 -1.31 1.21 7.65
CA ASP A 72 -1.94 1.39 8.96
C ASP A 72 -3.41 0.93 8.99
N GLU A 73 -4.17 1.15 7.91
CA GLU A 73 -5.52 0.61 7.73
C GLU A 73 -5.50 -0.91 7.61
N LYS A 74 -4.51 -1.49 6.90
CA LYS A 74 -4.29 -2.93 6.86
C LYS A 74 -3.94 -3.49 8.24
N ARG A 75 -3.10 -2.80 9.02
CA ARG A 75 -2.80 -3.19 10.42
C ARG A 75 -4.04 -3.13 11.30
N LYS A 76 -4.80 -2.03 11.25
CA LYS A 76 -6.06 -1.88 12.00
C LYS A 76 -7.10 -2.91 11.59
N ARG A 77 -7.18 -3.26 10.30
CA ARG A 77 -8.07 -4.33 9.81
C ARG A 77 -7.56 -5.72 10.20
N ALA A 78 -6.25 -5.95 10.23
CA ALA A 78 -5.65 -7.18 10.77
C ALA A 78 -5.90 -7.31 12.29
N GLU A 79 -5.98 -6.20 13.02
CA GLU A 79 -6.43 -6.16 14.43
C GLU A 79 -7.96 -6.31 14.59
N LEU A 80 -8.76 -6.19 13.52
CA LEU A 80 -10.23 -6.15 13.57
C LEU A 80 -10.96 -7.20 12.71
N GLY A 81 -10.30 -8.15 12.03
CA GLY A 81 -11.01 -9.13 11.20
C GLY A 81 -10.21 -10.32 10.68
N GLU A 82 -10.59 -11.51 11.17
CA GLU A 82 -10.47 -12.86 10.60
C GLU A 82 -9.14 -13.23 9.92
N GLY A 83 -8.18 -13.71 10.71
CA GLY A 83 -6.96 -14.32 10.16
C GLY A 83 -5.79 -14.50 11.12
N GLU A 84 -5.93 -14.23 12.42
CA GLU A 84 -4.92 -14.70 13.37
C GLU A 84 -4.96 -16.23 13.41
N ILE A 85 -3.95 -16.87 12.82
CA ILE A 85 -3.60 -18.23 13.21
C ILE A 85 -3.26 -18.13 14.69
N ASP A 86 -4.15 -18.63 15.54
CA ASP A 86 -3.85 -18.85 16.94
C ASP A 86 -2.70 -19.87 16.99
N PHE A 87 -1.49 -19.36 17.11
CA PHE A 87 -0.28 -20.16 17.10
C PHE A 87 -0.23 -21.11 18.29
N ASP A 88 -0.91 -20.78 19.38
CA ASP A 88 -1.01 -21.65 20.55
C ASP A 88 -2.00 -22.80 20.30
N ALA A 89 -3.13 -22.53 19.65
CA ALA A 89 -4.06 -23.57 19.19
C ALA A 89 -3.43 -24.48 18.12
N ALA A 90 -2.77 -23.90 17.12
CA ALA A 90 -2.07 -24.64 16.07
C ALA A 90 -0.93 -25.50 16.65
N ARG A 91 -0.16 -24.96 17.60
CA ARG A 91 0.88 -25.71 18.33
C ARG A 91 0.29 -26.86 19.12
N THR A 92 -0.83 -26.64 19.80
CA THR A 92 -1.52 -27.68 20.56
C THR A 92 -1.98 -28.81 19.64
N GLU A 93 -2.59 -28.50 18.50
CA GLU A 93 -3.04 -29.50 17.53
C GLU A 93 -1.87 -30.32 16.95
N ILE A 94 -0.74 -29.67 16.62
CA ILE A 94 0.46 -30.35 16.14
C ILE A 94 0.99 -31.34 17.19
N LEU A 95 1.09 -30.91 18.45
CA LEU A 95 1.56 -31.76 19.54
C LEU A 95 0.63 -32.95 19.76
N ASP A 96 -0.68 -32.73 19.66
CA ASP A 96 -1.69 -33.78 19.86
C ASP A 96 -1.62 -34.84 18.73
N ARG A 97 -1.44 -34.40 17.48
CA ARG A 97 -1.22 -35.31 16.34
C ARG A 97 0.08 -36.11 16.48
N LEU A 98 1.17 -35.47 16.92
CA LEU A 98 2.44 -36.14 17.18
C LEU A 98 2.35 -37.17 18.32
N ALA A 99 1.60 -36.86 19.38
CA ALA A 99 1.35 -37.79 20.47
C ALA A 99 0.59 -39.03 19.99
N ARG A 100 -0.44 -38.87 19.14
CA ARG A 100 -1.20 -39.98 18.55
C ARG A 100 -0.35 -40.84 17.62
N LEU A 101 0.52 -40.23 16.82
CA LEU A 101 1.48 -40.95 15.97
C LEU A 101 2.46 -41.78 16.81
N LYS A 102 3.00 -41.19 17.89
CA LYS A 102 3.91 -41.86 18.81
C LYS A 102 3.24 -42.98 19.62
N ALA A 103 1.95 -42.84 19.92
CA ALA A 103 1.17 -43.89 20.56
C ALA A 103 0.92 -45.06 19.61
N ARG A 104 0.62 -44.79 18.32
CA ARG A 104 0.50 -45.84 17.30
C ARG A 104 1.81 -46.56 17.02
N SER A 105 2.94 -45.85 16.97
CA SER A 105 4.27 -46.45 16.75
C SER A 105 4.81 -47.23 17.95
N ARG A 106 4.11 -47.23 19.10
CA ARG A 106 4.43 -48.02 20.30
C ARG A 106 3.49 -49.20 20.50
N ALA A 107 2.42 -49.28 19.70
CA ALA A 107 1.44 -50.36 19.74
C ALA A 107 1.70 -51.44 18.67
N GLU A 108 2.73 -51.23 17.83
CA GLU A 108 3.44 -52.25 17.05
C GLU A 108 4.68 -52.72 17.83
#